data_AF-W1XUB6-F1
#
_entry.id   AF-W1XUB6-F1
#
_cell.length_a   1.000
_cell.length_b   1.000
_cell.length_c   1.000
_cell.angle_alpha   90.00
_cell.angle_beta   90.00
_cell.angle_gamma   90.00
#
_symmetry.space_group_name_H-M   'P 1'
#
loop_
_entity.id
_entity.type
_entity.pdbx_description
1 polymer ?
#
loop_
_entity_poly.entity_id
_entity_poly.type
_entity_poly.pdbx_seq_one_letter_code
_entity_poly.pdbx_strand_id
1 'polypeptide(L)' 'QNSTFSDHFIEVPFDFSEVFWITTANVASNIPGPLLDRMEIIELSSYMEQEKLEIAKRYLVPKQIKKNGLED' A
#
# COMPACT_ATOMS: atom_id res chain seq x y z
N GLN A 1 -11.30 16.76 -6.20
CA GLN A 1 -10.43 17.72 -5.48
C GLN A 1 -9.03 17.84 -6.08
N ASN A 2 -8.69 17.12 -7.15
CA ASN A 2 -7.30 16.96 -7.61
C ASN A 2 -7.01 17.53 -9.00
N SER A 3 -7.94 18.29 -9.60
CA SER A 3 -7.86 18.73 -11.01
C SER A 3 -6.97 19.94 -11.26
N THR A 4 -6.47 20.58 -10.20
CA THR A 4 -5.71 21.83 -10.30
C THR A 4 -4.74 21.94 -9.12
N PHE A 5 -3.87 20.96 -8.97
CA PHE A 5 -2.80 21.00 -7.97
C PHE A 5 -1.66 21.89 -8.47
N SER A 6 -1.19 22.82 -7.65
CA SER A 6 -0.02 23.64 -7.95
C SER A 6 1.09 23.34 -6.95
N ASP A 7 2.27 23.02 -7.47
CA ASP A 7 3.48 22.86 -6.66
C ASP A 7 4.23 24.19 -6.53
N HIS A 8 4.86 24.42 -5.38
CA HIS A 8 5.55 25.69 -5.09
C HIS A 8 6.78 25.93 -5.97
N PHE A 9 7.33 24.90 -6.61
CA PHE A 9 8.51 25.04 -7.45
C PHE A 9 8.16 25.36 -8.91
N ILE A 10 7.10 24.75 -9.45
CA ILE A 10 6.75 24.84 -10.87
C ILE A 10 5.60 25.84 -11.11
N GLU A 11 4.77 26.11 -10.11
CA GLU A 11 3.61 27.03 -10.13
C GLU A 11 2.58 26.81 -11.26
N VAL A 12 2.76 25.77 -12.09
CA VAL A 12 1.83 25.35 -13.14
C VAL A 12 0.79 24.40 -12.54
N PRO A 13 -0.51 24.57 -12.86
CA PRO A 13 -1.54 23.64 -12.42
C PRO A 13 -1.42 22.28 -13.12
N PHE A 14 -1.45 21.21 -12.32
CA PHE A 14 -1.48 19.82 -12.76
C PHE A 14 -2.81 19.14 -12.39
N ASP A 15 -3.25 18.21 -13.23
CA ASP A 15 -4.43 17.39 -13.00
C ASP A 15 -4.01 15.99 -12.50
N PHE A 16 -4.44 15.62 -11.29
CA PHE A 16 -4.28 14.28 -10.71
C PHE A 16 -5.62 13.54 -10.56
N SER A 17 -6.64 13.92 -11.33
CA SER A 17 -7.96 13.28 -11.25
C SER A 17 -7.95 11.82 -11.68
N GLU A 18 -7.02 11.42 -12.55
CA GLU A 18 -6.85 10.03 -13.01
C GLU A 18 -5.80 9.23 -12.22
N VAL A 19 -5.22 9.84 -11.17
CA VAL A 19 -4.22 9.14 -10.33
C VAL A 19 -4.94 8.27 -9.30
N PHE A 20 -4.59 6.99 -9.28
CA PHE A 20 -5.04 6.05 -8.24
C PHE A 20 -4.14 6.14 -7.01
N TRP A 21 -4.71 6.60 -5.89
CA TRP A 21 -3.99 6.80 -4.64
C TRP A 21 -4.13 5.57 -3.73
N ILE A 22 -3.00 5.04 -3.26
CA ILE A 22 -2.95 3.97 -2.26
C ILE A 22 -2.11 4.45 -1.09
N THR A 23 -2.66 4.36 0.12
CA THR A 23 -1.96 4.70 1.37
C THR A 23 -1.99 3.49 2.30
N THR A 24 -1.00 3.39 3.20
CA THR A 24 -0.91 2.32 4.18
C THR A 24 -0.77 2.91 5.58
N ALA A 25 -1.49 2.36 6.56
CA ALA A 25 -1.35 2.73 7.96
C ALA A 25 -1.48 1.49 8.85
N ASN A 26 -0.68 1.42 9.93
CA ASN A 26 -0.81 0.37 10.93
C ASN A 26 -1.99 0.62 11.88
N VAL A 27 -2.27 1.90 12.18
CA VAL A 27 -3.32 2.33 13.09
C VAL A 27 -4.06 3.50 12.44
N ALA A 28 -5.28 3.25 11.94
CA ALA A 28 -6.07 4.24 11.21
C ALA A 28 -6.50 5.43 12.09
N SER A 29 -6.68 5.23 13.39
CA SER A 29 -7.09 6.30 14.32
C SER A 29 -6.07 7.43 14.47
N ASN A 30 -4.83 7.23 14.06
CA ASN A 30 -3.79 8.27 14.09
C ASN A 30 -3.83 9.19 12.87
N ILE A 31 -4.64 8.88 11.86
CA ILE A 31 -4.76 9.67 10.63
C ILE A 31 -5.64 10.89 10.93
N PRO A 32 -5.23 12.12 10.55
CA PRO A 32 -6.08 13.29 10.67
C PRO A 32 -7.43 13.10 9.98
N GLY A 33 -8.53 13.45 10.67
CA GLY A 33 -9.90 13.35 10.14
C GLY A 33 -10.09 13.86 8.70
N PRO A 34 -9.55 15.05 8.32
CA PRO A 34 -9.71 15.57 6.97
C PRO A 34 -9.11 14.70 5.85
N LEU A 35 -8.10 13.88 6.18
CA LEU A 35 -7.52 12.91 5.27
C LEU A 35 -8.35 11.62 5.26
N LEU A 36 -8.77 11.18 6.44
CA LEU A 36 -9.59 9.98 6.61
C LEU A 36 -10.91 10.07 5.84
N ASP A 37 -11.56 11.23 5.88
CA ASP A 37 -12.84 11.49 5.20
C ASP A 37 -12.75 11.41 3.66
N ARG A 38 -11.53 11.39 3.11
CA ARG A 38 -11.25 11.33 1.67
C ARG A 38 -10.72 9.97 1.22
N MET A 39 -10.63 9.01 2.13
CA MET A 39 -10.10 7.67 1.86
C MET A 39 -11.18 6.62 2.11
N GLU A 40 -11.13 5.56 1.31
CA GLU A 40 -11.81 4.32 1.64
C GLU A 40 -10.86 3.46 2.48
N ILE A 41 -11.30 3.02 3.67
CA ILE A 41 -10.48 2.20 4.57
C ILE A 41 -10.74 0.74 4.29
N ILE A 42 -9.68 0.00 3.95
CA ILE A 42 -9.70 -1.46 3.84
C ILE A 42 -8.86 -2.02 4.98
N GLU A 43 -9.51 -2.68 5.93
CA GLU A 43 -8.83 -3.31 7.06
C GLU A 43 -8.29 -4.69 6.67
N LEU A 44 -6.98 -4.87 6.81
CA LEU A 44 -6.31 -6.14 6.57
C LEU A 44 -6.07 -6.85 7.91
N SER A 45 -6.78 -7.96 8.12
CA SER A 45 -6.59 -8.79 9.31
C SER A 45 -5.28 -9.59 9.24
N SER A 46 -4.83 -10.03 10.41
CA SER A 46 -3.69 -10.94 10.49
C SER A 46 -4.05 -12.34 10.00
N TYR A 47 -3.06 -13.02 9.42
CA TYR A 47 -3.20 -14.40 8.96
C TYR A 47 -3.25 -15.41 10.10
N MET A 48 -4.09 -16.43 9.95
CA MET A 48 -4.10 -17.66 10.73
C MET A 48 -2.85 -18.50 10.44
N GLU A 49 -2.55 -19.47 11.31
CA GLU A 49 -1.37 -20.32 11.13
C GLU A 49 -1.40 -21.12 9.83
N GLN A 50 -2.56 -21.68 9.47
CA GLN A 50 -2.72 -22.41 8.20
C GLN A 50 -2.51 -21.49 6.99
N GLU A 51 -2.98 -20.24 7.06
CA GLU A 51 -2.77 -19.25 6.00
C GLU A 51 -1.30 -18.86 5.89
N LYS A 52 -0.62 -18.64 7.02
CA LYS A 52 0.83 -18.39 7.04
C LYS A 52 1.61 -19.54 6.43
N LEU A 53 1.22 -20.79 6.72
CA LEU A 53 1.85 -21.98 6.14
C LEU A 53 1.71 -22.00 4.61
N GLU A 54 0.52 -21.71 4.08
CA GLU A 54 0.29 -21.65 2.64
C GLU A 54 1.04 -20.49 1.98
N ILE A 55 1.06 -19.31 2.61
CA ILE A 55 1.83 -18.16 2.13
C ILE A 55 3.33 -18.49 2.11
N ALA A 56 3.83 -19.16 3.15
CA ALA A 56 5.22 -19.55 3.24
C ALA A 56 5.62 -20.51 2.12
N LYS A 57 4.84 -21.57 1.91
CA LYS A 57 5.10 -22.57 0.85
C LYS A 57 5.01 -21.98 -0.55
N ARG A 58 3.97 -21.18 -0.83
CA ARG A 58 3.69 -20.67 -2.19
C ARG A 58 4.58 -19.51 -2.59
N TYR A 59 4.94 -18.64 -1.64
CA TYR A 59 5.58 -17.36 -1.97
C TYR A 59 6.91 -17.16 -1.24
N LEU A 60 6.99 -17.40 0.07
CA LEU A 60 8.19 -17.04 0.83
C LEU A 60 9.36 -17.99 0.57
N VAL A 61 9.14 -19.31 0.61
CA VAL A 61 10.19 -20.32 0.42
C VAL A 61 10.81 -20.21 -0.98
N PRO A 62 10.04 -20.20 -2.09
CA PRO A 62 10.63 -20.05 -3.43
C PRO A 62 11.37 -18.73 -3.60
N LYS A 63 10.85 -17.63 -3.02
CA LYS A 63 11.49 -16.31 -3.06
C LYS A 63 12.84 -16.32 -2.32
N GLN A 64 12.95 -17.03 -1.20
CA GLN A 64 14.19 -17.14 -0.45
C GLN A 64 15.21 -18.05 -1.14
N ILE A 65 14.79 -19.19 -1.69
CA ILE A 65 15.66 -20.09 -2.45
C ILE A 65 16.32 -19.31 -3.61
N LYS A 66 15.50 -18.61 -4.41
CA LYS A 66 15.98 -17.75 -5.50
C LYS A 66 16.91 -16.63 -5.02
N LYS A 67 16.56 -15.94 -3.92
CA LYS A 67 17.35 -14.82 -3.41
C LYS A 67 18.72 -15.26 -2.89
N ASN A 68 18.81 -16.45 -2.32
CA ASN A 68 20.04 -16.99 -1.74
C ASN A 68 20.86 -17.84 -2.74
N GLY A 69 20.41 -17.95 -4.00
CA GLY A 69 21.13 -18.69 -5.04
C GLY A 69 21.21 -20.19 -4.77
N LEU A 70 20.25 -20.73 -4.01
CA LEU A 70 20.13 -22.17 -3.82
C LEU A 70 19.47 -22.74 -5.08
N GLU A 71 20.12 -23.71 -5.70
CA GLU A 71 19.52 -24.56 -6.74
C GLU A 71 18.83 -25.72 -6.01
N ASP A 72 17.57 -26.00 -6.35
CA ASP A 72 16.84 -27.19 -5.86
C ASP A 72 17.53 -28.48 -6.34
#